data_AF-A0A2N2WBA1-F1
#
_entry.id   AF-A0A2N2WBA1-F1
#
_cell.length_a   1.000
_cell.length_b   1.000
_cell.length_c   1.000
_cell.angle_alpha   90.00
_cell.angle_beta   90.00
_cell.angle_gamma   90.00
#
_symmetry.space_group_name_H-M   'P 1'
#
loop_
_entity.id
_entity.type
_entity.pdbx_description
1 polymer ?
#
loop_
_entity_poly.entity_id
_entity_poly.type
_entity_poly.pdbx_seq_one_letter_code
_entity_poly.pdbx_strand_id
1 'polypeptide(L)'
;MNFRKLIRPRVTNIYQQKKTWKRWLFLVALLIVSFSLWYTNTLVRNIARDERNKITTWANAIQQRVNLVNYTNDFFDQIRVEERKRVELLAETMVRIPRADDEVALGFYLKIIESNKSIPVILADPDGNITGVKNVDFDPDTVPVLTPALREEFSVYPPIQIDYYNGNLNYFYYKDSHLFSELKVVLDDLVKSFFQEVVNNSASVPVIITDSTRTNILAWGKIDSTQVKNPVFVRQTIQVMSAYNEPIEIVIAGSKHYIYYQDSFLLTQLRYFPYIQLAIISLFLLISYLLFSVARRSEQNQVWVGLAKETAHQLGTPLSSMMAWVEYLRTKDVGEDTIEELQKDVDRLNTITERFSKIGSVANLKTDNVVEVVYNSIDYLKKRTSNKVSYQITPARGTVILTQLNYQLFDWVIENLVKNAVDAMAGQGK
;
A
#
# COMPACT_ATOMS: atom_id res chain seq x y z
N MET A 1 -12.47 68.20 -11.29
CA MET A 1 -12.88 66.85 -11.74
C MET A 1 -13.39 66.09 -10.51
N ASN A 2 -14.67 65.73 -10.49
CA ASN A 2 -15.41 65.42 -9.26
C ASN A 2 -15.17 63.97 -8.77
N PHE A 3 -14.44 63.80 -7.65
CA PHE A 3 -14.04 62.49 -7.07
C PHE A 3 -15.19 61.60 -6.58
N ARG A 4 -16.43 62.12 -6.56
CA ARG A 4 -17.64 61.36 -6.21
C ARG A 4 -18.11 60.35 -7.29
N LYS A 5 -17.45 60.25 -8.44
CA LYS A 5 -17.83 59.31 -9.52
C LYS A 5 -17.12 57.95 -9.48
N LEU A 6 -16.09 57.74 -8.65
CA LEU A 6 -15.39 56.45 -8.56
C LEU A 6 -16.02 55.43 -7.60
N ILE A 7 -16.94 55.85 -6.73
CA ILE A 7 -17.60 54.98 -5.75
C ILE A 7 -19.12 54.99 -5.99
N ARG A 8 -19.53 54.68 -7.23
CA ARG A 8 -20.89 54.18 -7.44
C ARG A 8 -20.82 52.66 -7.34
N PRO A 9 -21.52 52.01 -6.40
CA PRO A 9 -21.70 50.58 -6.51
C PRO A 9 -22.40 50.35 -7.85
N ARG A 10 -21.68 49.75 -8.81
CA ARG A 10 -22.36 49.18 -9.98
C ARG A 10 -23.39 48.24 -9.38
N VAL A 11 -24.67 48.54 -9.57
CA VAL A 11 -25.78 47.63 -9.25
C VAL A 11 -25.62 46.46 -10.21
N THR A 12 -24.68 45.56 -9.89
CA THR A 12 -24.46 44.33 -10.63
C THR A 12 -25.66 43.47 -10.32
N ASN A 13 -26.41 43.17 -11.38
CA ASN A 13 -27.54 42.26 -11.38
C ASN A 13 -27.27 41.08 -10.43
N ILE A 14 -28.15 40.83 -9.45
CA ILE A 14 -27.99 39.84 -8.38
C ILE A 14 -27.63 38.44 -8.95
N TYR A 15 -28.13 38.15 -10.16
CA TYR A 15 -27.79 36.94 -10.91
C TYR A 15 -26.31 36.85 -11.33
N GLN A 16 -25.70 37.97 -11.73
CA GLN A 16 -24.27 38.02 -12.07
C GLN A 16 -23.39 37.87 -10.83
N GLN A 17 -23.76 38.47 -9.69
CA GLN A 17 -23.05 38.30 -8.42
C GLN A 17 -23.08 36.84 -7.92
N LYS A 18 -24.23 36.15 -8.04
CA LYS A 18 -24.34 34.73 -7.69
C LYS A 18 -23.42 33.84 -8.54
N LYS A 19 -23.13 34.22 -9.79
CA LYS A 19 -22.26 33.45 -10.70
C LYS A 19 -20.78 33.70 -10.44
N THR A 20 -20.38 34.94 -10.11
CA THR A 20 -18.98 35.30 -9.85
C THR A 20 -18.47 34.72 -8.53
N TRP A 21 -19.28 34.70 -7.48
CA TRP A 21 -18.85 34.15 -6.19
C TRP A 21 -18.62 32.63 -6.24
N LYS A 22 -19.44 31.90 -7.00
CA LYS A 22 -19.22 30.46 -7.27
C LYS A 22 -17.90 30.18 -7.98
N ARG A 23 -17.49 31.04 -8.93
CA ARG A 23 -16.19 30.93 -9.60
C ARG A 23 -15.03 31.17 -8.65
N TRP A 24 -15.15 32.16 -7.75
CA TRP A 24 -14.15 32.40 -6.72
C TRP A 24 -14.00 31.23 -5.76
N LEU A 25 -15.10 30.67 -5.25
CA LEU A 25 -15.07 29.49 -4.38
C LEU A 25 -14.40 28.29 -5.08
N PHE A 26 -14.71 28.06 -6.36
CA PHE A 26 -14.08 27.01 -7.14
C PHE A 26 -12.56 27.23 -7.29
N LEU A 27 -12.12 28.46 -7.60
CA LEU A 27 -10.70 28.79 -7.72
C LEU A 27 -9.95 28.60 -6.40
N VAL A 28 -10.54 29.03 -5.28
CA VAL A 28 -9.95 28.83 -3.95
C VAL A 28 -9.84 27.34 -3.62
N ALA A 29 -10.88 26.55 -3.88
CA ALA A 29 -10.83 25.10 -3.66
C ALA A 29 -9.73 24.44 -4.52
N LEU A 30 -9.61 24.84 -5.78
CA LEU A 30 -8.59 24.32 -6.69
C LEU A 30 -7.18 24.69 -6.23
N LEU A 31 -6.97 25.92 -5.72
CA LEU A 31 -5.70 26.34 -5.16
C LEU A 31 -5.33 25.54 -3.91
N ILE A 32 -6.29 25.32 -2.99
CA ILE A 32 -6.06 24.51 -1.78
C ILE A 32 -5.66 23.09 -2.14
N VAL A 33 -6.40 22.45 -3.06
CA VAL A 33 -6.09 21.08 -3.51
C VAL A 33 -4.72 21.03 -4.18
N SER A 34 -4.42 21.97 -5.07
CA SER A 34 -3.13 22.01 -5.79
C SER A 34 -1.95 22.23 -4.84
N PHE A 35 -2.10 23.17 -3.90
CA PHE A 35 -1.09 23.45 -2.89
C PHE A 35 -0.88 22.25 -1.95
N SER A 36 -1.97 21.61 -1.50
CA SER A 36 -1.90 20.42 -0.65
C SER A 36 -1.18 19.26 -1.36
N LEU A 37 -1.54 18.97 -2.61
CA LEU A 37 -0.88 17.91 -3.40
C LEU A 37 0.60 18.23 -3.65
N TRP A 38 0.92 19.48 -3.98
CA TRP A 38 2.30 19.92 -4.16
C TRP A 38 3.12 19.75 -2.87
N TYR A 39 2.57 20.17 -1.73
CA TYR A 39 3.22 20.06 -0.43
C TYR A 39 3.44 18.60 -0.04
N THR A 40 2.40 17.76 -0.11
CA THR A 40 2.48 16.32 0.18
C THR A 40 3.52 15.63 -0.70
N ASN A 41 3.47 15.84 -2.02
CA ASN A 41 4.42 15.22 -2.95
C ASN A 41 5.86 15.69 -2.67
N THR A 42 6.06 16.95 -2.29
CA THR A 42 7.37 17.48 -1.90
C THR A 42 7.88 16.83 -0.62
N LEU A 43 7.01 16.71 0.40
CA LEU A 43 7.34 16.07 1.67
C LEU A 43 7.74 14.60 1.48
N VAL A 44 6.99 13.85 0.69
CA VAL A 44 7.29 12.45 0.38
C VAL A 44 8.65 12.32 -0.32
N ARG A 45 8.94 13.20 -1.29
CA ARG A 45 10.25 13.22 -1.97
C ARG A 45 11.40 13.56 -1.03
N ASN A 46 11.18 14.49 -0.10
CA ASN A 46 12.18 14.84 0.90
C ASN A 46 12.47 13.65 1.82
N ILE A 47 11.44 12.98 2.33
CA ILE A 47 11.60 11.77 3.16
C ILE A 47 12.32 10.67 2.37
N ALA A 48 11.97 10.46 1.09
CA ALA A 48 12.64 9.49 0.23
C ALA A 48 14.14 9.79 0.09
N ARG A 49 14.49 11.07 -0.09
CA ARG A 49 15.88 11.52 -0.18
C ARG A 49 16.63 11.33 1.15
N ASP A 50 16.00 11.67 2.26
CA ASP A 50 16.58 11.50 3.59
C ASP A 50 16.83 10.01 3.91
N GLU A 51 15.90 9.13 3.55
CA GLU A 51 16.10 7.69 3.69
C GLU A 51 17.25 7.20 2.82
N ARG A 52 17.35 7.65 1.56
CA ARG A 52 18.48 7.31 0.69
C ARG A 52 19.82 7.76 1.29
N ASN A 53 19.88 8.97 1.86
CA ASN A 53 21.08 9.48 2.52
C ASN A 53 21.46 8.67 3.78
N LYS A 54 20.46 8.20 4.53
CA LYS A 54 20.69 7.30 5.67
C LYS A 54 21.23 5.96 5.21
N ILE A 55 20.70 5.39 4.13
CA ILE A 55 21.19 4.14 3.52
C ILE A 55 22.64 4.30 3.07
N THR A 56 23.00 5.40 2.40
CA THR A 56 24.39 5.61 1.96
C THR A 56 25.34 5.76 3.15
N THR A 57 24.92 6.48 4.20
CA THR A 57 25.72 6.63 5.42
C THR A 57 25.91 5.29 6.13
N TRP A 58 24.84 4.48 6.20
CA TRP A 58 24.88 3.14 6.76
C TRP A 58 25.77 2.19 5.94
N ALA A 59 25.69 2.21 4.61
CA ALA A 59 26.57 1.44 3.72
C ALA A 59 28.06 1.83 3.89
N ASN A 60 28.35 3.12 4.02
CA ASN A 60 29.71 3.60 4.30
C ASN A 60 30.21 3.11 5.68
N ALA A 61 29.35 3.14 6.70
CA ALA A 61 29.69 2.65 8.03
C ALA A 61 29.95 1.12 8.05
N ILE A 62 29.16 0.35 7.28
CA ILE A 62 29.42 -1.07 7.02
C ILE A 62 30.81 -1.25 6.44
N GLN A 63 31.14 -0.53 5.36
CA GLN A 63 32.43 -0.70 4.68
C GLN A 63 33.62 -0.37 5.60
N GLN A 64 33.51 0.69 6.40
CA GLN A 64 34.54 1.05 7.39
C GLN A 64 34.75 -0.06 8.43
N ARG A 65 33.66 -0.67 8.92
CA ARG A 65 33.74 -1.79 9.86
C ARG A 65 34.29 -3.04 9.24
N VAL A 66 33.87 -3.40 8.02
CA VAL A 66 34.43 -4.53 7.27
C VAL A 66 35.95 -4.39 7.13
N ASN A 67 36.43 -3.19 6.81
CA ASN A 67 37.86 -2.92 6.72
C ASN A 67 38.57 -3.14 8.06
N LEU A 68 37.97 -2.74 9.19
CA LEU A 68 38.53 -2.97 10.53
C LEU A 68 38.57 -4.47 10.88
N VAL A 69 37.52 -5.22 10.57
CA VAL A 69 37.47 -6.67 10.80
C VAL A 69 38.54 -7.38 9.95
N ASN A 70 38.67 -7.01 8.69
CA ASN A 70 39.70 -7.57 7.81
C ASN A 70 41.11 -7.24 8.27
N TYR A 71 41.38 -5.98 8.65
CA TYR A 71 42.65 -5.61 9.25
C TYR A 71 42.97 -6.44 10.49
N THR A 72 41.97 -6.67 11.35
CA THR A 72 42.12 -7.52 12.53
C THR A 72 42.44 -8.97 12.14
N ASN A 73 41.74 -9.52 11.13
CA ASN A 73 42.02 -10.86 10.61
C ASN A 73 43.44 -10.97 10.02
N ASP A 74 43.86 -10.00 9.22
CA ASP A 74 45.20 -9.97 8.62
C ASP A 74 46.30 -9.90 9.71
N PHE A 75 46.05 -9.13 10.77
CA PHE A 75 46.94 -9.08 11.94
C PHE A 75 47.02 -10.43 12.65
N PHE A 76 45.90 -11.16 12.77
CA PHE A 76 45.92 -12.52 13.31
C PHE A 76 46.70 -13.49 12.43
N ASP A 77 46.56 -13.41 11.12
CA ASP A 77 47.36 -14.22 10.20
C ASP A 77 48.86 -13.94 10.35
N GLN A 78 49.25 -12.69 10.58
CA GLN A 78 50.64 -12.33 10.89
C GLN A 78 51.10 -12.92 12.22
N ILE A 79 50.29 -12.84 13.28
CA ILE A 79 50.61 -13.47 14.57
C ILE A 79 50.81 -14.96 14.39
N ARG A 80 49.91 -15.64 13.67
CA ARG A 80 50.00 -17.09 13.41
C ARG A 80 51.30 -17.46 12.72
N VAL A 81 51.72 -16.68 11.73
CA VAL A 81 53.01 -16.88 11.05
C VAL A 81 54.19 -16.65 12.00
N GLU A 82 54.15 -15.62 12.84
CA GLU A 82 55.20 -15.35 13.84
C GLU A 82 55.26 -16.42 14.94
N GLU A 83 54.12 -16.93 15.43
CA GLU A 83 54.08 -18.05 16.36
C GLU A 83 54.69 -19.30 15.75
N ARG A 84 54.39 -19.59 14.48
CA ARG A 84 55.01 -20.71 13.76
C ARG A 84 56.53 -20.59 13.69
N LYS A 85 57.08 -19.40 13.41
CA LYS A 85 58.55 -19.18 13.45
C LYS A 85 59.13 -19.43 14.84
N ARG A 86 58.41 -19.06 15.91
CA ARG A 86 58.85 -19.35 17.29
C ARG A 86 58.84 -20.86 17.58
N VAL A 87 57.84 -21.59 17.07
CA VAL A 87 57.80 -23.06 17.17
C VAL A 87 58.98 -23.69 16.44
N GLU A 88 59.26 -23.26 15.22
CA GLU A 88 60.39 -23.75 14.44
C GLU A 88 61.72 -23.52 15.17
N LEU A 89 61.91 -22.32 15.76
CA LEU A 89 63.07 -22.02 16.60
C LEU A 89 63.14 -22.90 17.86
N LEU A 90 62.01 -23.16 18.52
CA LEU A 90 61.96 -24.03 19.70
C LEU A 90 62.31 -25.48 19.34
N ALA A 91 61.76 -26.00 18.25
CA ALA A 91 62.08 -27.33 17.75
C ALA A 91 63.56 -27.45 17.37
N GLU A 92 64.11 -26.47 16.64
CA GLU A 92 65.54 -26.41 16.30
C GLU A 92 66.44 -26.35 17.54
N THR A 93 66.03 -25.56 18.54
CA THR A 93 66.73 -25.48 19.83
C THR A 93 66.79 -26.84 20.51
N MET A 94 65.68 -27.58 20.47
CA MET A 94 65.59 -28.90 21.09
C MET A 94 66.47 -29.96 20.41
N VAL A 95 66.71 -29.83 19.09
CA VAL A 95 67.69 -30.65 18.34
C VAL A 95 69.13 -30.35 18.79
N ARG A 96 69.43 -29.09 19.14
CA ARG A 96 70.81 -28.62 19.41
C ARG A 96 71.28 -28.84 20.84
N ILE A 97 70.39 -28.83 21.83
CA ILE A 97 70.72 -29.04 23.25
C ILE A 97 71.55 -30.32 23.52
N PRO A 98 71.18 -31.50 23.00
CA PRO A 98 71.93 -32.74 23.23
C PRO A 98 73.33 -32.73 22.59
N ARG A 99 73.56 -31.81 21.64
CA ARG A 99 74.80 -31.66 20.86
C ARG A 99 75.63 -30.46 21.31
N ALA A 100 75.24 -29.79 22.38
CA ALA A 100 75.93 -28.62 22.88
C ALA A 100 77.12 -29.05 23.76
N ASP A 101 78.33 -28.83 23.26
CA ASP A 101 79.57 -29.17 23.97
C ASP A 101 80.07 -28.03 24.90
N ASP A 102 79.44 -26.85 24.81
CA ASP A 102 79.77 -25.64 25.57
C ASP A 102 78.60 -25.22 26.48
N GLU A 103 78.90 -24.97 27.76
CA GLU A 103 77.97 -24.53 28.81
C GLU A 103 77.28 -23.21 28.44
N VAL A 104 77.99 -22.32 27.72
CA VAL A 104 77.43 -21.04 27.25
C VAL A 104 76.32 -21.26 26.22
N ALA A 105 76.52 -22.19 25.29
CA ALA A 105 75.52 -22.53 24.27
C ALA A 105 74.30 -23.22 24.90
N LEU A 106 74.52 -24.12 25.86
CA LEU A 106 73.45 -24.79 26.59
C LEU A 106 72.58 -23.77 27.35
N GLY A 107 73.19 -22.82 28.07
CA GLY A 107 72.47 -21.76 28.78
C GLY A 107 71.62 -20.90 27.83
N PHE A 108 72.11 -20.61 26.62
CA PHE A 108 71.36 -19.87 25.61
C PHE A 108 70.13 -20.65 25.11
N TYR A 109 70.29 -21.94 24.81
CA TYR A 109 69.18 -22.80 24.36
C TYR A 109 68.11 -23.00 25.44
N LEU A 110 68.52 -23.22 26.69
CA LEU A 110 67.60 -23.30 27.83
C LEU A 110 66.80 -22.00 27.98
N LYS A 111 67.43 -20.83 27.81
CA LYS A 111 66.74 -19.53 27.84
C LYS A 111 65.68 -19.40 26.73
N ILE A 112 65.95 -19.88 25.52
CA ILE A 112 64.96 -19.88 24.42
C ILE A 112 63.75 -20.74 24.81
N ILE A 113 63.97 -21.95 25.31
CA ILE A 113 62.88 -22.83 25.75
C ILE A 113 62.11 -22.20 26.90
N GLU A 114 62.80 -21.65 27.91
CA GLU A 114 62.18 -20.96 29.05
C GLU A 114 61.35 -19.74 28.64
N SER A 115 61.73 -19.07 27.56
CA SER A 115 60.99 -17.92 27.02
C SER A 115 59.64 -18.29 26.39
N ASN A 116 59.43 -19.56 26.01
CA ASN A 116 58.12 -20.03 25.57
C ASN A 116 57.13 -20.04 26.76
N LYS A 117 56.29 -19.02 26.86
CA LYS A 117 55.28 -18.91 27.93
C LYS A 117 53.87 -19.31 27.51
N SER A 118 53.61 -19.48 26.22
CA SER A 118 52.24 -19.55 25.71
C SER A 118 51.96 -20.67 24.72
N ILE A 119 52.99 -21.23 24.05
CA ILE A 119 52.81 -22.24 23.02
C ILE A 119 52.84 -23.63 23.67
N PRO A 120 51.74 -24.40 23.59
CA PRO A 120 51.68 -25.78 24.06
C PRO A 120 52.49 -26.70 23.16
N VAL A 121 53.41 -27.46 23.75
CA VAL A 121 54.26 -28.38 23.01
C VAL A 121 54.39 -29.72 23.75
N ILE A 122 54.41 -30.81 22.98
CA ILE A 122 54.62 -32.17 23.47
C ILE A 122 55.75 -32.79 22.66
N LEU A 123 56.71 -33.36 23.36
CA LEU A 123 57.74 -34.23 22.81
C LEU A 123 57.38 -35.67 23.12
N ALA A 124 57.36 -36.51 22.09
CA ALA A 124 57.13 -37.94 22.27
C ALA A 124 58.04 -38.77 21.38
N ASP A 125 58.37 -39.97 21.84
CA ASP A 125 59.11 -40.97 21.08
C ASP A 125 58.22 -41.62 19.99
N PRO A 126 58.77 -42.51 19.12
CA PRO A 126 57.99 -43.15 18.06
C PRO A 126 56.90 -44.09 18.57
N ASP A 127 57.05 -44.60 19.80
CA ASP A 127 56.06 -45.44 20.49
C ASP A 127 54.94 -44.59 21.13
N GLY A 128 55.11 -43.26 21.15
CA GLY A 128 54.16 -42.29 21.67
C GLY A 128 54.32 -42.00 23.15
N ASN A 129 55.39 -42.46 23.80
CA ASN A 129 55.68 -42.08 25.18
C ASN A 129 56.12 -40.62 25.23
N ILE A 130 55.55 -39.85 26.15
CA ILE A 130 55.83 -38.43 26.30
C ILE A 130 57.15 -38.26 27.02
N THR A 131 58.12 -37.63 26.35
CA THR A 131 59.46 -37.36 26.89
C THR A 131 59.60 -35.95 27.43
N GLY A 132 58.63 -35.07 27.14
CA GLY A 132 58.61 -33.71 27.68
C GLY A 132 57.37 -32.95 27.24
N VAL A 133 56.90 -32.04 28.10
CA VAL A 133 55.76 -31.18 27.82
C VAL A 133 56.06 -29.76 28.26
N LYS A 134 55.37 -28.79 27.65
CA LYS A 134 55.38 -27.41 28.12
C LYS A 134 54.10 -26.69 27.73
N ASN A 135 53.57 -25.89 28.66
CA ASN A 135 52.32 -25.13 28.51
C ASN A 135 51.13 -26.03 28.08
N VAL A 136 50.99 -27.20 28.70
CA VAL A 136 49.88 -28.13 28.43
C VAL A 136 48.87 -28.12 29.58
N ASP A 137 47.61 -28.46 29.31
CA ASP A 137 46.51 -28.42 30.28
C ASP A 137 46.35 -29.73 31.09
N PHE A 138 47.27 -30.67 30.94
CA PHE A 138 47.25 -31.96 31.63
C PHE A 138 48.51 -32.17 32.47
N ASP A 139 48.40 -33.03 33.47
CA ASP A 139 49.53 -33.40 34.31
C ASP A 139 50.33 -34.54 33.64
N PRO A 140 51.59 -34.29 33.21
CA PRO A 140 52.42 -35.30 32.56
C PRO A 140 52.70 -36.53 33.44
N ASP A 141 52.63 -36.41 34.77
CA ASP A 141 52.82 -37.55 35.68
C ASP A 141 51.64 -38.53 35.61
N THR A 142 50.45 -38.03 35.25
CA THR A 142 49.24 -38.84 35.10
C THR A 142 48.99 -39.32 33.67
N VAL A 143 49.58 -38.64 32.68
CA VAL A 143 49.44 -38.94 31.25
C VAL A 143 50.83 -39.13 30.63
N PRO A 144 51.45 -40.31 30.78
CA PRO A 144 52.81 -40.57 30.29
C PRO A 144 52.87 -40.89 28.79
N VAL A 145 51.72 -41.11 28.14
CA VAL A 145 51.63 -41.52 26.73
C VAL A 145 50.71 -40.56 25.98
N LEU A 146 51.08 -40.23 24.74
CA LEU A 146 50.31 -39.42 23.83
C LEU A 146 49.04 -40.16 23.40
N THR A 147 47.95 -39.92 24.14
CA THR A 147 46.63 -40.51 23.88
C THR A 147 46.10 -40.10 22.49
N PRO A 148 45.16 -40.87 21.90
CA PRO A 148 44.56 -40.51 20.62
C PRO A 148 43.93 -39.11 20.60
N ALA A 149 43.30 -38.70 21.72
CA ALA A 149 42.71 -37.37 21.86
C ALA A 149 43.77 -36.25 21.86
N LEU A 150 44.86 -36.42 22.62
CA LEU A 150 45.98 -35.46 22.61
C LEU A 150 46.67 -35.42 21.25
N ARG A 151 46.78 -36.56 20.57
CA ARG A 151 47.34 -36.63 19.22
C ARG A 151 46.48 -35.84 18.24
N GLU A 152 45.15 -36.00 18.27
CA GLU A 152 44.23 -35.24 17.43
C GLU A 152 44.36 -33.73 17.71
N GLU A 153 44.39 -33.35 18.99
CA GLU A 153 44.46 -31.96 19.43
C GLU A 153 45.79 -31.27 19.06
N PHE A 154 46.93 -31.97 19.15
CA PHE A 154 48.25 -31.42 18.85
C PHE A 154 48.74 -31.74 17.42
N SER A 155 47.89 -32.35 16.59
CA SER A 155 48.16 -32.57 15.16
C SER A 155 47.44 -31.58 14.25
N VAL A 156 47.01 -30.42 14.79
CA VAL A 156 46.55 -29.28 13.99
C VAL A 156 47.61 -28.89 12.94
N TYR A 157 48.88 -29.04 13.31
CA TYR A 157 50.02 -28.92 12.42
C TYR A 157 50.79 -30.24 12.34
N PRO A 158 51.48 -30.53 11.22
CA PRO A 158 52.36 -31.69 11.13
C PRO A 158 53.46 -31.61 12.21
N PRO A 159 53.70 -32.68 12.98
CA PRO A 159 54.73 -32.67 14.00
C PRO A 159 56.12 -32.54 13.37
N ILE A 160 57.00 -31.79 14.04
CA ILE A 160 58.39 -31.61 13.59
C ILE A 160 59.21 -32.79 14.08
N GLN A 161 59.93 -33.46 13.18
CA GLN A 161 60.79 -34.59 13.53
C GLN A 161 62.14 -34.09 14.06
N ILE A 162 62.56 -34.63 15.20
CA ILE A 162 63.79 -34.27 15.90
C ILE A 162 64.64 -35.54 16.03
N ASP A 163 65.84 -35.53 15.43
CA ASP A 163 66.83 -36.60 15.58
C ASP A 163 67.87 -36.19 16.62
N TYR A 164 67.85 -36.84 17.79
CA TYR A 164 68.76 -36.54 18.89
C TYR A 164 70.18 -37.07 18.56
N TYR A 165 70.33 -38.38 18.38
CA TYR A 165 71.55 -39.08 17.94
C TYR A 165 71.21 -40.45 17.34
N ASN A 166 71.90 -40.84 16.25
CA ASN A 166 71.91 -42.19 15.67
C ASN A 166 70.53 -42.83 15.45
N GLY A 167 69.52 -42.07 15.00
CA GLY A 167 68.21 -42.60 14.62
C GLY A 167 67.20 -42.70 15.77
N ASN A 168 67.51 -42.16 16.96
CA ASN A 168 66.52 -41.92 18.01
C ASN A 168 65.68 -40.69 17.65
N LEU A 169 64.60 -40.95 16.91
CA LEU A 169 63.62 -39.96 16.48
C LEU A 169 62.67 -39.64 17.61
N ASN A 170 62.43 -38.36 17.84
CA ASN A 170 61.33 -37.85 18.63
C ASN A 170 60.49 -36.90 17.77
N TYR A 171 59.22 -36.79 18.11
CA TYR A 171 58.26 -35.94 17.42
C TYR A 171 57.87 -34.77 18.31
N PHE A 172 57.98 -33.56 17.75
CA PHE A 172 57.58 -32.32 18.38
C PHE A 172 56.18 -31.94 17.90
N TYR A 173 55.20 -32.22 18.73
CA TYR A 173 53.81 -31.88 18.52
C TYR A 173 53.51 -30.51 19.12
N TYR A 174 52.71 -29.71 18.43
CA TYR A 174 52.34 -28.38 18.89
C TYR A 174 50.97 -27.98 18.34
N LYS A 175 50.30 -27.09 19.06
CA LYS A 175 49.05 -26.46 18.63
C LYS A 175 49.19 -24.94 18.73
N ASP A 176 48.18 -24.23 18.25
CA ASP A 176 48.08 -22.78 18.44
C ASP A 176 48.21 -22.41 19.92
N SER A 177 48.75 -21.23 20.22
CA SER A 177 48.85 -20.78 21.61
C SER A 177 47.46 -20.58 22.23
N HIS A 178 47.36 -20.67 23.56
CA HIS A 178 46.11 -20.35 24.27
C HIS A 178 45.64 -18.95 23.94
N LEU A 179 46.57 -17.99 23.94
CA LEU A 179 46.30 -16.60 23.60
C LEU A 179 45.75 -16.47 22.16
N PHE A 180 46.36 -17.14 21.20
CA PHE A 180 45.88 -17.13 19.81
C PHE A 180 44.47 -17.72 19.69
N SER A 181 44.23 -18.85 20.37
CA SER A 181 42.94 -19.54 20.37
C SER A 181 41.83 -18.69 21.00
N GLU A 182 42.09 -18.05 22.14
CA GLU A 182 41.16 -17.13 22.80
C GLU A 182 40.86 -15.91 21.93
N LEU A 183 41.89 -15.32 21.32
CA LEU A 183 41.72 -14.17 20.45
C LEU A 183 40.91 -14.50 19.19
N LYS A 184 41.02 -15.72 18.66
CA LYS A 184 40.20 -16.20 17.55
C LYS A 184 38.71 -16.25 17.93
N VAL A 185 38.38 -16.72 19.13
CA VAL A 185 37.00 -16.69 19.63
C VAL A 185 36.48 -15.25 19.73
N VAL A 186 37.31 -14.33 20.21
CA VAL A 186 36.96 -12.90 20.27
C VAL A 186 36.70 -12.33 18.87
N LEU A 187 37.48 -12.73 17.86
CA LEU A 187 37.25 -12.32 16.47
C LEU A 187 35.92 -12.83 15.92
N ASP A 188 35.60 -14.11 16.15
CA ASP A 188 34.33 -14.71 15.70
C ASP A 188 33.13 -14.00 16.34
N ASP A 189 33.22 -13.71 17.65
CA ASP A 189 32.20 -12.94 18.37
C ASP A 189 32.11 -11.50 17.86
N LEU A 190 33.22 -10.87 17.48
CA LEU A 190 33.25 -9.54 16.89
C LEU A 190 32.55 -9.53 15.52
N VAL A 191 32.79 -10.53 14.67
CA VAL A 191 32.10 -10.69 13.37
C VAL A 191 30.59 -10.89 13.57
N LYS A 192 30.20 -11.75 14.51
CA LYS A 192 28.79 -11.99 14.82
C LYS A 192 28.11 -10.74 15.36
N SER A 193 28.77 -10.02 16.28
CA SER A 193 28.30 -8.74 16.82
C SER A 193 28.16 -7.69 15.73
N PHE A 194 29.13 -7.62 14.81
CA PHE A 194 29.07 -6.74 13.64
C PHE A 194 27.79 -6.99 12.82
N PHE A 195 27.48 -8.24 12.46
CA PHE A 195 26.28 -8.54 11.69
C PHE A 195 24.99 -8.14 12.41
N GLN A 196 24.93 -8.36 13.73
CA GLN A 196 23.79 -7.93 14.55
C GLN A 196 23.65 -6.42 14.57
N GLU A 197 24.75 -5.69 14.69
CA GLU A 197 24.72 -4.23 14.68
C GLU A 197 24.27 -3.66 13.33
N VAL A 198 24.77 -4.21 12.22
CA VAL A 198 24.38 -3.81 10.85
C VAL A 198 22.86 -3.91 10.68
N VAL A 199 22.29 -5.01 11.16
CA VAL A 199 20.86 -5.30 11.12
C VAL A 199 20.05 -4.41 12.07
N ASN A 200 20.53 -4.17 13.30
CA ASN A 200 19.81 -3.37 14.29
C ASN A 200 19.80 -1.89 13.94
N ASN A 201 20.86 -1.40 13.30
CA ASN A 201 21.04 -0.01 12.90
C ASN A 201 20.59 0.27 11.46
N SER A 202 19.78 -0.61 10.84
CA SER A 202 19.40 -0.53 9.43
C SER A 202 18.50 0.65 9.02
N ALA A 203 18.48 1.78 9.73
CA ALA A 203 17.69 2.98 9.38
C ALA A 203 16.19 2.73 9.06
N SER A 204 15.58 1.72 9.69
CA SER A 204 14.19 1.24 9.44
C SER A 204 13.95 0.57 8.08
N VAL A 205 15.03 0.27 7.37
CA VAL A 205 15.07 -0.49 6.12
C VAL A 205 15.09 -1.98 6.48
N PRO A 206 14.26 -2.82 5.84
CA PRO A 206 14.36 -4.27 5.94
C PRO A 206 15.67 -4.74 5.32
N VAL A 207 16.43 -5.54 6.08
CA VAL A 207 17.77 -6.00 5.69
C VAL A 207 17.92 -7.50 5.95
N ILE A 208 18.56 -8.21 5.03
CA ILE A 208 18.96 -9.62 5.20
C ILE A 208 20.45 -9.74 4.86
N ILE A 209 21.21 -10.39 5.73
CA ILE A 209 22.61 -10.72 5.50
C ILE A 209 22.72 -12.22 5.24
N THR A 210 23.38 -12.62 4.15
CA THR A 210 23.63 -14.02 3.81
C THR A 210 25.11 -14.32 3.69
N ASP A 211 25.44 -15.61 3.73
CA ASP A 211 26.75 -16.12 3.33
C ASP A 211 26.99 -16.06 1.81
N SER A 212 28.10 -16.64 1.38
CA SER A 212 28.52 -16.74 -0.03
C SER A 212 27.56 -17.56 -0.90
N THR A 213 26.77 -18.46 -0.31
CA THR A 213 25.78 -19.28 -1.02
C THR A 213 24.51 -18.49 -1.37
N ARG A 214 24.32 -17.30 -0.77
CA ARG A 214 23.12 -16.45 -0.90
C ARG A 214 21.83 -17.10 -0.40
N THR A 215 21.93 -18.24 0.30
CA THR A 215 20.76 -18.99 0.78
C THR A 215 20.69 -19.07 2.30
N ASN A 216 21.84 -19.12 2.97
CA ASN A 216 21.92 -19.19 4.42
C ASN A 216 21.91 -17.78 5.02
N ILE A 217 20.96 -17.51 5.94
CA ILE A 217 20.84 -16.21 6.60
C ILE A 217 21.74 -16.18 7.83
N LEU A 218 22.58 -15.15 7.90
CA LEU A 218 23.44 -14.86 9.05
C LEU A 218 22.78 -13.90 10.03
N ALA A 219 22.06 -12.90 9.52
CA ALA A 219 21.30 -11.94 10.32
C ALA A 219 20.17 -11.29 9.50
N TRP A 220 19.13 -10.79 10.16
CA TRP A 220 18.02 -10.08 9.51
C TRP A 220 17.45 -8.97 10.40
N GLY A 221 17.02 -7.86 9.79
CA GLY A 221 16.51 -6.67 10.48
C GLY A 221 15.21 -6.16 9.87
N LYS A 222 14.31 -5.67 10.72
CA LYS A 222 13.00 -5.09 10.34
C LYS A 222 12.14 -6.03 9.47
N ILE A 223 12.25 -7.33 9.70
CA ILE A 223 11.45 -8.40 9.08
C ILE A 223 10.84 -9.26 10.19
N ASP A 224 9.61 -9.72 9.99
CA ASP A 224 8.89 -10.57 10.94
C ASP A 224 9.62 -11.90 11.17
N SER A 225 10.02 -12.15 12.42
CA SER A 225 10.79 -13.34 12.83
C SER A 225 10.05 -14.66 12.63
N THR A 226 8.72 -14.64 12.56
CA THR A 226 7.91 -15.83 12.30
C THR A 226 8.02 -16.28 10.84
N GLN A 227 8.21 -15.33 9.92
CA GLN A 227 8.27 -15.59 8.48
C GLN A 227 9.67 -15.95 8.00
N VAL A 228 10.70 -15.47 8.68
CA VAL A 228 12.12 -15.76 8.35
C VAL A 228 12.45 -17.26 8.52
N LYS A 229 11.66 -18.00 9.29
CA LYS A 229 11.80 -19.46 9.41
C LYS A 229 11.33 -20.23 8.18
N ASN A 230 10.56 -19.61 7.28
CA ASN A 230 10.05 -20.25 6.07
C ASN A 230 11.04 -20.06 4.91
N PRO A 231 11.68 -21.13 4.39
CA PRO A 231 12.67 -21.02 3.32
C PRO A 231 12.12 -20.42 2.02
N VAL A 232 10.82 -20.62 1.74
CA VAL A 232 10.17 -20.08 0.54
C VAL A 232 10.03 -18.56 0.66
N PHE A 233 9.56 -18.09 1.82
CA PHE A 233 9.43 -16.66 2.11
C PHE A 233 10.78 -15.95 2.00
N VAL A 234 11.83 -16.54 2.58
CA VAL A 234 13.19 -15.99 2.54
C VAL A 234 13.68 -15.86 1.10
N ARG A 235 13.57 -16.92 0.28
CA ARG A 235 14.00 -16.87 -1.12
C ARG A 235 13.24 -15.81 -1.93
N GLN A 236 11.93 -15.73 -1.74
CA GLN A 236 11.10 -14.71 -2.38
C GLN A 236 11.52 -13.30 -1.95
N THR A 237 11.77 -13.09 -0.64
CA THR A 237 12.18 -11.79 -0.10
C THR A 237 13.53 -11.36 -0.64
N ILE A 238 14.52 -12.26 -0.66
CA ILE A 238 15.84 -12.00 -1.25
C ILE A 238 15.70 -11.65 -2.74
N GLN A 239 14.87 -12.38 -3.48
CA GLN A 239 14.62 -12.11 -4.89
C GLN A 239 14.00 -10.71 -5.10
N VAL A 240 12.99 -10.35 -4.31
CA VAL A 240 12.35 -9.03 -4.36
C VAL A 240 13.35 -7.92 -4.02
N MET A 241 14.12 -8.08 -2.93
CA MET A 241 15.14 -7.10 -2.54
C MET A 241 16.21 -6.93 -3.61
N SER A 242 16.69 -8.04 -4.21
CA SER A 242 17.69 -8.02 -5.27
C SER A 242 17.21 -7.39 -6.57
N ALA A 243 15.91 -7.47 -6.86
CA ALA A 243 15.30 -6.80 -8.00
C ALA A 243 15.11 -5.30 -7.76
N TYR A 244 15.00 -4.89 -6.48
CA TYR A 244 14.79 -3.50 -6.10
C TYR A 244 16.11 -2.71 -6.00
N ASN A 245 17.13 -3.30 -5.37
CA ASN A 245 18.47 -2.71 -5.26
C ASN A 245 19.54 -3.79 -5.48
N GLU A 246 20.70 -3.37 -6.01
CA GLU A 246 21.88 -4.23 -6.02
C GLU A 246 22.33 -4.53 -4.59
N PRO A 247 22.57 -5.81 -4.25
CA PRO A 247 23.04 -6.19 -2.93
C PRO A 247 24.45 -5.66 -2.67
N ILE A 248 24.71 -5.24 -1.44
CA ILE A 248 26.05 -4.81 -1.03
C ILE A 248 26.89 -6.07 -0.79
N GLU A 249 27.90 -6.29 -1.63
CA GLU A 249 28.89 -7.36 -1.43
C GLU A 249 29.98 -6.88 -0.46
N ILE A 250 30.22 -7.69 0.58
CA ILE A 250 31.31 -7.46 1.54
C ILE A 250 32.14 -8.74 1.67
N VAL A 251 33.43 -8.58 1.89
CA VAL A 251 34.36 -9.69 2.15
C VAL A 251 34.87 -9.53 3.58
N ILE A 252 34.63 -10.52 4.43
CA ILE A 252 35.06 -10.53 5.83
C ILE A 252 35.88 -11.79 6.07
N ALA A 253 37.11 -11.65 6.57
CA ALA A 253 37.99 -12.78 6.88
C ALA A 253 38.11 -13.78 5.71
N GLY A 254 38.23 -13.26 4.48
CA GLY A 254 38.32 -14.06 3.25
C GLY A 254 37.00 -14.66 2.74
N SER A 255 35.90 -14.54 3.49
CA SER A 255 34.57 -15.05 3.11
C SER A 255 33.70 -13.94 2.51
N LYS A 256 33.01 -14.25 1.41
CA LYS A 256 32.04 -13.34 0.79
C LYS A 256 30.70 -13.39 1.52
N HIS A 257 30.11 -12.22 1.74
CA HIS A 257 28.77 -12.04 2.29
C HIS A 257 27.98 -11.02 1.48
N TYR A 258 26.66 -11.15 1.51
CA TYR A 258 25.74 -10.29 0.77
C TYR A 258 24.73 -9.66 1.70
N ILE A 259 24.55 -8.34 1.57
CA ILE A 259 23.55 -7.57 2.29
C ILE A 259 22.45 -7.14 1.31
N TYR A 260 21.24 -7.67 1.49
CA TYR A 260 20.05 -7.34 0.73
C TYR A 260 19.23 -6.30 1.48
N TYR A 261 18.72 -5.29 0.78
CA TYR A 261 17.95 -4.20 1.36
C TYR A 261 16.97 -3.59 0.34
N GLN A 262 15.86 -3.03 0.82
CA GLN A 262 14.86 -2.33 0.00
C GLN A 262 14.25 -1.15 0.76
N ASP A 263 13.58 -0.23 0.08
CA ASP A 263 12.92 0.92 0.73
C ASP A 263 12.04 0.49 1.92
N SER A 264 11.97 1.34 2.93
CA SER A 264 11.15 1.10 4.11
C SER A 264 9.67 0.95 3.73
N PHE A 265 8.96 0.15 4.52
CA PHE A 265 7.52 -0.04 4.35
C PHE A 265 6.77 1.31 4.44
N LEU A 266 7.19 2.17 5.37
CA LEU A 266 6.62 3.51 5.56
C LEU A 266 6.84 4.40 4.33
N LEU A 267 8.04 4.44 3.78
CA LEU A 267 8.32 5.24 2.58
C LEU A 267 7.51 4.76 1.38
N THR A 268 7.35 3.45 1.25
CA THR A 268 6.50 2.85 0.22
C THR A 268 5.04 3.32 0.37
N GLN A 269 4.48 3.28 1.58
CA GLN A 269 3.13 3.78 1.86
C GLN A 269 2.99 5.28 1.58
N LEU A 270 3.97 6.09 2.00
CA LEU A 270 3.99 7.53 1.76
C LEU A 270 4.02 7.87 0.26
N ARG A 271 4.66 7.04 -0.57
CA ARG A 271 4.68 7.19 -2.04
C ARG A 271 3.29 7.04 -2.67
N TYR A 272 2.42 6.22 -2.08
CA TYR A 272 1.04 6.03 -2.57
C TYR A 272 0.05 7.08 -2.04
N PHE A 273 0.40 7.77 -0.95
CA PHE A 273 -0.49 8.72 -0.28
C PHE A 273 -1.08 9.81 -1.21
N PRO A 274 -0.31 10.44 -2.14
CA PRO A 274 -0.86 11.43 -3.06
C PRO A 274 -1.98 10.88 -3.97
N TYR A 275 -1.89 9.62 -4.39
CA TYR A 275 -2.91 8.98 -5.24
C TYR A 275 -4.19 8.68 -4.45
N ILE A 276 -4.04 8.22 -3.21
CA ILE A 276 -5.17 8.01 -2.29
C ILE A 276 -5.88 9.34 -2.04
N GLN A 277 -5.12 10.42 -1.80
CA GLN A 277 -5.67 11.76 -1.63
C GLN A 277 -6.47 12.21 -2.86
N LEU A 278 -5.93 12.00 -4.08
CA LEU A 278 -6.64 12.31 -5.33
C LEU A 278 -7.93 11.50 -5.48
N ALA A 279 -7.92 10.22 -5.11
CA ALA A 279 -9.12 9.37 -5.14
C ALA A 279 -10.20 9.90 -4.18
N ILE A 280 -9.83 10.27 -2.95
CA ILE A 280 -10.75 10.85 -1.96
C ILE A 280 -11.33 12.17 -2.44
N ILE A 281 -10.49 13.08 -2.98
CA ILE A 281 -10.95 14.36 -3.52
C ILE A 281 -11.91 14.14 -4.70
N SER A 282 -11.58 13.22 -5.61
CA SER A 282 -12.42 12.90 -6.77
C SER A 282 -13.78 12.33 -6.34
N LEU A 283 -13.78 11.44 -5.36
CA LEU A 283 -15.01 10.89 -4.78
C LEU A 283 -15.87 11.99 -4.14
N PHE A 284 -15.24 12.89 -3.37
CA PHE A 284 -15.94 14.00 -2.74
C PHE A 284 -16.54 14.97 -3.77
N LEU A 285 -15.81 15.28 -4.85
CA LEU A 285 -16.30 16.11 -5.95
C LEU A 285 -17.45 15.45 -6.69
N LEU A 286 -17.39 14.13 -6.92
CA LEU A 286 -18.47 13.36 -7.55
C LEU A 286 -19.75 13.41 -6.69
N ILE A 287 -19.64 13.12 -5.39
CA ILE A 287 -20.78 13.16 -4.46
C ILE A 287 -21.36 14.57 -4.41
N SER A 288 -20.51 15.60 -4.30
CA SER A 288 -20.93 17.00 -4.29
C SER A 288 -21.68 17.38 -5.57
N TYR A 289 -21.18 16.94 -6.73
CA TYR A 289 -21.84 17.15 -8.02
C TYR A 289 -23.20 16.46 -8.09
N LEU A 290 -23.31 15.20 -7.65
CA LEU A 290 -24.58 14.47 -7.63
C LEU A 290 -25.62 15.13 -6.72
N LEU A 291 -25.23 15.50 -5.50
CA LEU A 291 -26.11 16.20 -4.56
C LEU A 291 -26.57 17.54 -5.12
N PHE A 292 -25.64 18.33 -5.68
CA PHE A 292 -25.98 19.62 -6.29
C PHE A 292 -26.89 19.46 -7.50
N SER A 293 -26.65 18.46 -8.35
CA SER A 293 -27.46 18.15 -9.52
C SER A 293 -28.90 17.77 -9.14
N VAL A 294 -29.05 16.87 -8.16
CA VAL A 294 -30.36 16.46 -7.64
C VAL A 294 -31.09 17.65 -7.01
N ALA A 295 -30.42 18.42 -6.15
CA ALA A 295 -31.00 19.60 -5.54
C ALA A 295 -31.45 20.62 -6.59
N ARG A 296 -30.64 20.87 -7.62
CA ARG A 296 -30.96 21.82 -8.68
C ARG A 296 -32.14 21.37 -9.54
N ARG A 297 -32.23 20.08 -9.84
CA ARG A 297 -33.38 19.51 -10.55
C ARG A 297 -34.66 19.59 -9.71
N SER A 298 -34.57 19.31 -8.42
CA SER A 298 -35.69 19.44 -7.47
C SER A 298 -36.19 20.88 -7.38
N GLU A 299 -35.28 21.85 -7.24
CA GLU A 299 -35.61 23.28 -7.22
C GLU A 299 -36.36 23.70 -8.49
N GLN A 300 -35.89 23.27 -9.66
CA GLN A 300 -36.58 23.54 -10.93
C GLN A 300 -37.97 22.90 -10.98
N ASN A 301 -38.09 21.63 -10.61
CA ASN A 301 -39.38 20.92 -10.59
C ASN A 301 -40.38 21.60 -9.64
N GLN A 302 -39.94 22.06 -8.47
CA GLN A 302 -40.79 22.80 -7.54
C GLN A 302 -41.27 24.13 -8.11
N VAL A 303 -40.41 24.87 -8.81
CA VAL A 303 -40.80 26.12 -9.50
C VAL A 303 -41.86 25.84 -10.59
N TRP A 304 -41.68 24.78 -11.38
CA TRP A 304 -42.65 24.39 -12.41
C TRP A 304 -44.01 23.97 -11.82
N VAL A 305 -43.99 23.18 -10.74
CA VAL A 305 -45.21 22.80 -10.00
C VAL A 305 -45.91 24.03 -9.42
N GLY A 306 -45.15 24.95 -8.81
CA GLY A 306 -45.70 26.19 -8.26
C GLY A 306 -46.35 27.07 -9.33
N LEU A 307 -45.67 27.24 -10.48
CA LEU A 307 -46.18 28.01 -11.62
C LEU A 307 -47.47 27.40 -12.18
N ALA A 308 -47.52 26.08 -12.35
CA ALA A 308 -48.70 25.38 -12.85
C ALA A 308 -49.91 25.59 -11.94
N LYS A 309 -49.73 25.49 -10.61
CA LYS A 309 -50.81 25.72 -9.65
C LYS A 309 -51.30 27.18 -9.64
N GLU A 310 -50.37 28.13 -9.64
CA GLU A 310 -50.71 29.56 -9.66
C GLU A 310 -51.44 29.94 -10.95
N THR A 311 -50.98 29.43 -12.11
CA THR A 311 -51.63 29.68 -13.40
C THR A 311 -53.01 29.04 -13.45
N ALA A 312 -53.18 27.82 -12.93
CA ALA A 312 -54.49 27.19 -12.84
C ALA A 312 -55.47 28.01 -11.98
N HIS A 313 -54.99 28.54 -10.85
CA HIS A 313 -55.80 29.41 -10.01
C HIS A 313 -56.21 30.69 -10.74
N GLN A 314 -55.26 31.32 -11.44
CA GLN A 314 -55.52 32.54 -12.22
C GLN A 314 -56.46 32.30 -13.41
N LEU A 315 -56.45 31.12 -14.03
CA LEU A 315 -57.38 30.75 -15.11
C LEU A 315 -58.77 30.35 -14.62
N GLY A 316 -58.90 29.84 -13.39
CA GLY A 316 -60.20 29.41 -12.82
C GLY A 316 -61.21 30.55 -12.64
N THR A 317 -60.73 31.74 -12.26
CA THR A 317 -61.58 32.94 -12.07
C THR A 317 -62.27 33.39 -13.37
N PRO A 318 -61.55 33.66 -14.50
CA PRO A 318 -62.20 34.02 -15.75
C PRO A 318 -63.06 32.89 -16.34
N LEU A 319 -62.69 31.62 -16.13
CA LEU A 319 -63.51 30.48 -16.54
C LEU A 319 -64.88 30.46 -15.86
N SER A 320 -64.92 30.72 -14.54
CA SER A 320 -66.18 30.86 -13.81
C SER A 320 -67.06 31.98 -14.37
N SER A 321 -66.47 33.10 -14.76
CA SER A 321 -67.21 34.19 -15.42
C SER A 321 -67.75 33.77 -16.79
N MET A 322 -66.99 33.01 -17.59
CA MET A 322 -67.46 32.51 -18.89
C MET A 322 -68.62 31.52 -18.75
N MET A 323 -68.56 30.61 -17.76
CA MET A 323 -69.69 29.70 -17.46
C MET A 323 -70.96 30.48 -17.12
N ALA A 324 -70.84 31.55 -16.31
CA ALA A 324 -71.98 32.41 -15.99
C ALA A 324 -72.56 33.14 -17.22
N TRP A 325 -71.70 33.57 -18.16
CA TRP A 325 -72.13 34.15 -19.43
C TRP A 325 -72.84 33.15 -20.33
N VAL A 326 -72.36 31.90 -20.41
CA VAL A 326 -73.04 30.84 -21.17
C VAL A 326 -74.43 30.55 -20.62
N GLU A 327 -74.56 30.46 -19.29
CA GLU A 327 -75.87 30.25 -18.64
C GLU A 327 -76.82 31.44 -18.87
N TYR A 328 -76.29 32.68 -18.83
CA TYR A 328 -77.07 33.87 -19.16
C TYR A 328 -77.56 33.84 -20.61
N LEU A 329 -76.71 33.49 -21.58
CA LEU A 329 -77.08 33.40 -23.00
C LEU A 329 -78.17 32.35 -23.25
N ARG A 330 -78.20 31.28 -22.44
CA ARG A 330 -79.25 30.25 -22.51
C ARG A 330 -80.65 30.80 -22.23
N THR A 331 -80.74 31.88 -21.44
CA THR A 331 -82.01 32.57 -21.17
C THR A 331 -82.45 33.53 -22.27
N LYS A 332 -81.63 33.73 -23.32
CA LYS A 332 -81.83 34.74 -24.37
C LYS A 332 -82.20 34.19 -25.75
N ASP A 333 -82.54 32.90 -25.84
CA ASP A 333 -82.96 32.23 -27.09
C ASP A 333 -81.97 32.42 -28.26
N VAL A 334 -80.68 32.45 -27.93
CA VAL A 334 -79.59 32.45 -28.91
C VAL A 334 -79.37 30.99 -29.29
N GLY A 335 -79.61 30.64 -30.56
CA GLY A 335 -79.60 29.27 -31.11
C GLY A 335 -78.92 28.19 -30.26
N GLU A 336 -79.71 27.20 -29.85
CA GLU A 336 -79.36 26.16 -28.87
C GLU A 336 -78.05 25.43 -29.21
N ASP A 337 -77.83 25.12 -30.49
CA ASP A 337 -76.60 24.49 -30.99
C ASP A 337 -75.32 25.29 -30.68
N THR A 338 -75.39 26.63 -30.75
CA THR A 338 -74.22 27.50 -30.50
C THR A 338 -73.87 27.56 -29.01
N ILE A 339 -74.89 27.60 -28.16
CA ILE A 339 -74.71 27.59 -26.70
C ILE A 339 -74.14 26.24 -26.25
N GLU A 340 -74.61 25.14 -26.83
CA GLU A 340 -74.07 23.81 -26.54
C GLU A 340 -72.60 23.69 -26.91
N GLU A 341 -72.17 24.19 -28.07
CA GLU A 341 -70.75 24.17 -28.46
C GLU A 341 -69.89 25.07 -27.57
N LEU A 342 -70.37 26.27 -27.20
CA LEU A 342 -69.66 27.15 -26.26
C LEU A 342 -69.51 26.52 -24.87
N GLN A 343 -70.57 25.86 -24.37
CA GLN A 343 -70.53 25.14 -23.10
C GLN A 343 -69.48 24.03 -23.14
N LYS A 344 -69.45 23.24 -24.22
CA LYS A 344 -68.45 22.17 -24.40
C LYS A 344 -67.02 22.69 -24.34
N ASP A 345 -66.74 23.84 -24.95
CA ASP A 345 -65.40 24.45 -24.94
C ASP A 345 -65.02 25.01 -23.56
N VAL A 346 -65.95 25.65 -22.86
CA VAL A 346 -65.71 26.14 -21.49
C VAL A 346 -65.48 24.99 -20.50
N ASP A 347 -66.27 23.91 -20.60
CA ASP A 347 -66.11 22.70 -19.79
C ASP A 347 -64.76 22.02 -20.04
N ARG A 348 -64.32 22.01 -21.30
CA ARG A 348 -62.99 21.52 -21.67
C ARG A 348 -61.88 22.35 -21.04
N LEU A 349 -61.98 23.68 -21.08
CA LEU A 349 -61.00 24.57 -20.45
C LEU A 349 -61.00 24.45 -18.92
N ASN A 350 -62.16 24.27 -18.30
CA ASN A 350 -62.26 24.00 -16.87
C ASN A 350 -61.56 22.68 -16.50
N THR A 351 -61.82 21.62 -17.27
CA THR A 351 -61.15 20.32 -17.09
C THR A 351 -59.63 20.44 -17.21
N ILE A 352 -59.12 21.19 -18.19
CA ILE A 352 -57.68 21.46 -18.36
C ILE A 352 -57.15 22.20 -17.13
N THR A 353 -57.83 23.24 -16.67
CA THR A 353 -57.42 24.06 -15.52
C THR A 353 -57.40 23.27 -14.22
N GLU A 354 -58.39 22.41 -13.98
CA GLU A 354 -58.41 21.48 -12.85
C GLU A 354 -57.27 20.45 -12.90
N ARG A 355 -56.92 19.97 -14.10
CA ARG A 355 -55.75 19.09 -14.28
C ARG A 355 -54.46 19.84 -13.93
N PHE A 356 -54.30 21.10 -14.34
CA PHE A 356 -53.15 21.93 -13.99
C PHE A 356 -53.04 22.22 -12.49
N SER A 357 -54.15 22.46 -11.79
CA SER A 357 -54.12 22.72 -10.33
C SER A 357 -53.68 21.49 -9.51
N LYS A 358 -53.91 20.29 -10.05
CA LYS A 358 -53.50 19.01 -9.47
C LYS A 358 -52.04 18.63 -9.79
N ILE A 359 -51.34 19.36 -10.65
CA ILE A 359 -49.93 19.08 -10.95
C ILE A 359 -49.10 19.29 -9.67
N GLY A 360 -48.42 18.23 -9.21
CA GLY A 360 -47.59 18.26 -8.01
C GLY A 360 -48.36 18.38 -6.68
N SER A 361 -49.65 18.05 -6.64
CA SER A 361 -50.31 17.65 -5.38
C SER A 361 -50.05 16.17 -5.12
N VAL A 362 -50.10 15.76 -3.84
CA VAL A 362 -50.08 14.32 -3.50
C VAL A 362 -51.38 13.71 -4.02
N ALA A 363 -51.27 12.70 -4.89
CA ALA A 363 -52.45 12.03 -5.44
C ALA A 363 -53.21 11.30 -4.32
N ASN A 364 -54.52 11.53 -4.23
CA ASN A 364 -55.38 10.73 -3.36
C ASN A 364 -55.64 9.39 -4.05
N LEU A 365 -54.92 8.35 -3.62
CA LEU A 365 -55.03 7.00 -4.17
C LEU A 365 -56.15 6.25 -3.46
N LYS A 366 -57.05 5.65 -4.24
CA LYS A 366 -58.09 4.75 -3.75
C LYS A 366 -57.84 3.36 -4.32
N THR A 367 -58.19 2.34 -3.55
CA THR A 367 -58.20 0.96 -4.06
C THR A 367 -59.32 0.85 -5.09
N ASP A 368 -58.96 0.59 -6.34
CA ASP A 368 -59.89 0.51 -7.47
C ASP A 368 -59.49 -0.61 -8.43
N ASN A 369 -60.43 -1.10 -9.23
CA ASN A 369 -60.17 -2.14 -10.24
C ASN A 369 -59.58 -1.50 -11.51
N VAL A 370 -58.25 -1.58 -11.68
CA VAL A 370 -57.57 -0.93 -12.82
C VAL A 370 -58.06 -1.43 -14.18
N VAL A 371 -58.48 -2.69 -14.27
CA VAL A 371 -59.00 -3.27 -15.51
C VAL A 371 -60.24 -2.49 -15.93
N GLU A 372 -61.20 -2.32 -15.02
CA GLU A 372 -62.42 -1.56 -15.28
C GLU A 372 -62.14 -0.11 -15.67
N VAL A 373 -61.19 0.55 -14.99
CA VAL A 373 -60.76 1.91 -15.32
C VAL A 373 -60.23 1.99 -16.76
N VAL A 374 -59.32 1.09 -17.17
CA VAL A 374 -58.78 1.07 -18.54
C VAL A 374 -59.87 0.85 -19.57
N TYR A 375 -60.79 -0.11 -19.34
CA TYR A 375 -61.89 -0.36 -20.27
C TYR A 375 -62.80 0.86 -20.41
N ASN A 376 -63.13 1.54 -19.31
CA ASN A 376 -63.96 2.74 -19.33
C ASN A 376 -63.28 3.90 -20.08
N SER A 377 -61.98 4.12 -19.84
CA SER A 377 -61.18 5.12 -20.57
C SER A 377 -61.14 4.84 -22.08
N ILE A 378 -60.90 3.58 -22.47
CA ILE A 378 -60.82 3.20 -23.90
C ILE A 378 -62.19 3.26 -24.58
N ASP A 379 -63.26 2.84 -23.91
CA ASP A 379 -64.62 2.92 -24.46
C ASP A 379 -65.05 4.37 -24.72
N TYR A 380 -64.64 5.30 -23.86
CA TYR A 380 -64.82 6.72 -24.09
C TYR A 380 -64.04 7.21 -25.33
N LEU A 381 -62.78 6.79 -25.49
CA LEU A 381 -61.92 7.21 -26.61
C LEU A 381 -62.36 6.62 -27.96
N LYS A 382 -62.85 5.38 -27.97
CA LYS A 382 -63.40 4.74 -29.18
C LYS A 382 -64.51 5.57 -29.83
N LYS A 383 -65.33 6.25 -29.03
CA LYS A 383 -66.41 7.12 -29.54
C LYS A 383 -65.92 8.38 -30.23
N ARG A 384 -64.66 8.78 -30.00
CA ARG A 384 -64.08 10.06 -30.47
C ARG A 384 -62.88 9.88 -31.40
N THR A 385 -62.57 8.65 -31.77
CA THR A 385 -61.45 8.29 -32.64
C THR A 385 -61.97 7.61 -33.91
N SER A 386 -61.11 7.51 -34.92
CA SER A 386 -61.48 6.90 -36.21
C SER A 386 -61.94 5.45 -36.04
N ASN A 387 -63.05 5.08 -36.69
CA ASN A 387 -63.56 3.71 -36.73
C ASN A 387 -62.57 2.70 -37.36
N LYS A 388 -61.47 3.18 -37.97
CA LYS A 388 -60.39 2.36 -38.53
C LYS A 388 -59.30 2.00 -37.50
N VAL A 389 -59.47 2.39 -36.24
CA VAL A 389 -58.58 2.02 -35.14
C VAL A 389 -59.17 0.82 -34.40
N SER A 390 -58.41 -0.28 -34.35
CA SER A 390 -58.75 -1.44 -33.52
C SER A 390 -58.11 -1.30 -32.14
N TYR A 391 -58.78 -1.80 -31.09
CA TYR A 391 -58.26 -1.74 -29.72
C TYR A 391 -58.20 -3.15 -29.14
N GLN A 392 -57.02 -3.57 -28.70
CA GLN A 392 -56.83 -4.84 -28.01
C GLN A 392 -56.38 -4.58 -26.56
N ILE A 393 -57.24 -4.94 -25.60
CA ILE A 393 -56.98 -4.78 -24.17
C ILE A 393 -56.79 -6.16 -23.55
N THR A 394 -55.72 -6.35 -22.80
CA THR A 394 -55.45 -7.56 -22.01
C THR A 394 -55.13 -7.12 -20.58
N PRO A 395 -55.76 -7.69 -19.53
CA PRO A 395 -56.68 -8.84 -19.50
C PRO A 395 -58.14 -8.51 -19.92
N ALA A 396 -59.02 -9.52 -19.92
CA ALA A 396 -60.43 -9.38 -20.31
C ALA A 396 -61.24 -8.52 -19.32
N ARG A 397 -62.35 -7.91 -19.77
CA ARG A 397 -63.17 -6.91 -19.03
C ARG A 397 -63.75 -7.37 -17.67
N GLY A 398 -63.69 -8.66 -17.35
CA GLY A 398 -64.14 -9.21 -16.06
C GLY A 398 -63.03 -9.52 -15.06
N THR A 399 -61.76 -9.36 -15.44
CA THR A 399 -60.64 -9.60 -14.53
C THR A 399 -60.57 -8.48 -13.49
N VAL A 400 -60.46 -8.85 -12.21
CA VAL A 400 -60.33 -7.89 -11.11
C VAL A 400 -58.85 -7.78 -10.73
N ILE A 401 -58.27 -6.61 -10.95
CA ILE A 401 -56.93 -6.28 -10.48
C ILE A 401 -57.05 -5.01 -9.65
N LEU A 402 -57.05 -5.19 -8.33
CA LEU A 402 -57.13 -4.08 -7.39
C LEU A 402 -55.76 -3.43 -7.24
N THR A 403 -55.70 -2.11 -7.41
CA THR A 403 -54.49 -1.32 -7.16
C THR A 403 -54.84 0.04 -6.60
N GLN A 404 -53.87 0.68 -5.96
CA GLN A 404 -54.01 2.04 -5.46
C GLN A 404 -53.80 3.02 -6.62
N LEU A 405 -54.88 3.60 -7.12
CA LEU A 405 -54.83 4.57 -8.21
C LEU A 405 -55.72 5.78 -7.92
N ASN A 406 -55.46 6.88 -8.62
CA ASN A 406 -56.39 7.99 -8.71
C ASN A 406 -57.07 7.92 -10.08
N TYR A 407 -58.37 7.63 -10.11
CA TYR A 407 -59.13 7.41 -11.35
C TYR A 407 -58.91 8.52 -12.37
N GLN A 408 -59.05 9.79 -11.95
CA GLN A 408 -58.98 10.95 -12.84
C GLN A 408 -57.58 11.13 -13.46
N LEU A 409 -56.53 10.93 -12.67
CA LEU A 409 -55.15 11.04 -13.17
C LEU A 409 -54.81 9.88 -14.09
N PHE A 410 -55.25 8.67 -13.74
CA PHE A 410 -54.96 7.46 -14.53
C PHE A 410 -55.73 7.47 -15.86
N ASP A 411 -57.01 7.84 -15.85
CA ASP A 411 -57.83 8.05 -17.04
C ASP A 411 -57.17 9.07 -18.00
N TRP A 412 -56.63 10.16 -17.45
CA TRP A 412 -55.92 11.16 -18.24
C TRP A 412 -54.61 10.63 -18.85
N VAL A 413 -53.88 9.74 -18.16
CA VAL A 413 -52.70 9.07 -18.73
C VAL A 413 -53.11 8.22 -19.92
N ILE A 414 -54.15 7.40 -19.78
CA ILE A 414 -54.67 6.55 -20.87
C ILE A 414 -55.12 7.41 -22.05
N GLU A 415 -55.87 8.49 -21.80
CA GLU A 415 -56.30 9.46 -22.82
C GLU A 415 -55.12 10.00 -23.64
N ASN A 416 -54.07 10.49 -23.00
CA ASN A 416 -52.92 11.06 -23.71
C ASN A 416 -52.14 10.01 -24.49
N LEU A 417 -51.86 8.85 -23.88
CA LEU A 417 -51.11 7.79 -24.53
C LEU A 417 -51.83 7.28 -25.78
N VAL A 418 -53.13 7.06 -25.68
CA VAL A 418 -53.96 6.54 -26.77
C VAL A 418 -54.13 7.58 -27.88
N LYS A 419 -54.37 8.85 -27.55
CA LYS A 419 -54.42 9.92 -28.55
C LYS A 419 -53.11 10.02 -29.34
N ASN A 420 -51.97 10.05 -28.63
CA ASN A 420 -50.65 10.08 -29.27
C ASN A 420 -50.44 8.86 -30.18
N ALA A 421 -50.89 7.66 -29.76
CA ALA A 421 -50.79 6.46 -30.58
C ALA A 421 -51.68 6.53 -31.84
N VAL A 422 -52.93 6.98 -31.70
CA VAL A 422 -53.86 7.15 -32.82
C VAL A 422 -53.32 8.18 -33.82
N ASP A 423 -52.79 9.30 -33.34
CA ASP A 423 -52.21 10.36 -34.15
C ASP A 423 -50.95 9.87 -34.88
N ALA A 424 -50.07 9.14 -34.20
CA ALA A 424 -48.88 8.54 -34.79
C ALA A 424 -49.20 7.53 -35.91
N MET A 425 -50.36 6.85 -35.81
CA MET A 425 -50.86 5.93 -36.84
C MET A 425 -51.76 6.63 -37.88
N ALA A 426 -51.80 7.96 -37.91
CA ALA A 426 -52.63 8.75 -38.81
C ALA A 426 -54.12 8.33 -38.81
N GLY A 427 -54.63 7.85 -37.66
CA GLY A 427 -56.03 7.46 -37.50
C GLY A 427 -56.42 6.11 -38.13
N GLN A 428 -55.45 5.25 -38.50
CA GLN A 428 -55.71 3.91 -39.02
C GLN A 428 -54.66 2.91 -38.50
N GLY A 429 -55.11 1.88 -37.78
CA GLY A 429 -54.19 0.91 -37.19
C GLY A 429 -54.84 0.01 -36.14
N LYS A 430 -54.02 -0.72 -35.39
CA LYS A 430 -54.44 -1.63 -34.33
C LYS A 430 -53.61 -1.42 -33.07
#